data_AF-A0A7S1HAK2-F1
#
_entry.id   AF-A0A7S1HAK2-F1
#
_cell.length_a   1.000
_cell.length_b   1.000
_cell.length_c   1.000
_cell.angle_alpha   90.00
_cell.angle_beta   90.00
_cell.angle_gamma   90.00
#
_symmetry.space_group_name_H-M   'P 1'
#
loop_
_entity.id
_entity.type
_entity.pdbx_description
1 polymer ?
#
loop_
_entity_poly.entity_id
_entity_poly.type
_entity_poly.pdbx_seq_one_letter_code
_entity_poly.pdbx_strand_id
1 'polypeptide(L)'
;PLLHRVRGGGGVAAGQGTAGSPPPTPPRLGGILTLPPADRAAGFSTLAAGAEKQGRWEWATYLHLRAADLDPTSPSPLCSAALLHDEARGDTLGAAGLCRRALGAHPNCTKAMTHLARLLLEHPTIAAA
;
A
#
# COMPACT_ATOMS: atom_id res chain seq x y z
N PRO A 1 13.81 4.17 28.74
CA PRO A 1 12.39 4.23 28.37
C PRO A 1 12.14 5.33 27.31
N LEU A 2 11.91 4.87 26.07
CA LEU A 2 11.11 5.43 24.99
C LEU A 2 10.71 6.91 25.08
N LEU A 3 11.17 7.72 24.13
CA LEU A 3 10.32 8.66 23.38
C LEU A 3 11.02 8.99 22.05
N HIS A 4 10.70 8.19 21.03
CA HIS A 4 11.11 8.41 19.65
C HIS A 4 10.18 9.48 19.04
N ARG A 5 10.81 10.61 18.70
CA ARG A 5 10.37 11.74 17.88
C ARG A 5 9.29 11.39 16.85
N VAL A 6 8.12 12.02 16.93
CA VAL A 6 7.16 12.14 15.81
C VAL A 6 6.50 13.51 15.86
N ARG A 7 6.18 14.02 14.66
CA ARG A 7 5.31 15.17 14.36
C ARG A 7 6.02 16.48 14.04
N GLY A 8 6.86 16.43 13.00
CA GLY A 8 7.02 17.58 12.11
C GLY A 8 5.77 17.67 11.24
N GLY A 9 4.92 18.66 11.52
CA GLY A 9 3.83 19.07 10.65
C GLY A 9 4.41 19.74 9.40
N GLY A 10 4.09 19.19 8.24
CA GLY A 10 4.28 19.81 6.94
C GLY A 10 2.97 19.66 6.19
N GLY A 11 2.18 20.73 6.16
CA GLY A 11 0.94 20.76 5.41
C GLY A 11 1.18 20.84 3.90
N VAL A 12 0.05 20.68 3.21
CA VAL A 12 -0.27 21.05 1.82
C VAL A 12 0.24 20.13 0.71
N ALA A 13 -0.65 19.29 0.19
CA ALA A 13 -1.28 19.55 -1.11
C ALA A 13 -2.41 18.52 -1.35
N ALA A 14 -3.63 19.02 -1.39
CA ALA A 14 -4.74 18.32 -2.00
C ALA A 14 -4.42 18.15 -3.50
N GLY A 15 -4.01 16.94 -3.89
CA GLY A 15 -3.81 16.52 -5.27
C GLY A 15 -4.90 15.51 -5.63
N GLN A 16 -5.75 15.91 -6.57
CA GLN A 16 -6.94 15.22 -7.02
C GLN A 16 -6.69 13.76 -7.41
N GLY A 17 -7.68 12.91 -7.10
CA GLY A 17 -7.75 11.55 -7.59
C GLY A 17 -7.68 11.52 -9.12
N THR A 18 -6.61 10.95 -9.64
CA THR A 18 -6.62 10.33 -10.97
C THR A 18 -6.15 8.90 -10.78
N ALA A 19 -7.09 7.97 -10.95
CA ALA A 19 -6.75 6.59 -11.16
C ALA A 19 -5.83 6.49 -12.40
N GLY A 20 -4.67 5.85 -12.26
CA GLY A 20 -4.04 5.15 -13.38
C GLY A 20 -2.76 5.71 -14.00
N SER A 21 -2.22 6.84 -13.55
CA SER A 21 -0.91 7.30 -14.07
C SER A 21 0.21 6.89 -13.08
N PRO A 22 1.19 6.05 -13.49
CA PRO A 22 2.35 5.81 -12.65
C PRO A 22 3.04 7.16 -12.38
N PRO A 23 3.55 7.40 -11.16
CA PRO A 23 4.22 8.66 -10.85
C PRO A 23 5.40 8.91 -11.82
N PRO A 24 5.82 10.16 -12.03
CA PRO A 24 6.78 10.49 -13.08
C PRO A 24 8.17 9.89 -12.78
N THR A 25 8.74 9.23 -13.79
CA THR A 25 10.01 8.47 -13.86
C THR A 25 10.08 7.14 -13.06
N PRO A 26 9.78 5.99 -13.71
CA PRO A 26 10.08 4.69 -13.13
C PRO A 26 11.60 4.52 -12.95
N PRO A 27 12.09 4.11 -11.76
CA PRO A 27 13.42 3.50 -11.68
C PRO A 27 13.41 2.27 -12.60
N ARG A 28 14.50 2.00 -13.34
CA ARG A 28 14.59 0.99 -14.41
C ARG A 28 13.77 -0.29 -14.13
N LEU A 29 12.51 -0.30 -14.57
CA LEU A 29 11.59 -1.45 -14.44
C LEU A 29 11.87 -2.53 -15.50
N GLY A 30 12.69 -2.21 -16.51
CA GLY A 30 12.93 -3.04 -17.68
C GLY A 30 13.37 -4.47 -17.35
N GLY A 31 14.21 -4.66 -16.32
CA GLY A 31 14.67 -5.98 -15.90
C GLY A 31 13.60 -6.82 -15.19
N ILE A 32 12.58 -6.20 -14.58
CA ILE A 32 11.48 -6.93 -13.95
C ILE A 32 10.47 -7.35 -15.01
N LEU A 33 10.21 -6.52 -16.01
CA LEU A 33 9.20 -6.83 -17.03
C LEU A 33 9.56 -8.08 -17.87
N THR A 34 10.84 -8.43 -17.96
CA THR A 34 11.33 -9.63 -18.65
C THR A 34 11.22 -10.93 -17.84
N LEU A 35 10.89 -10.85 -16.54
CA LEU A 35 10.76 -12.03 -15.69
C LEU A 35 9.39 -12.73 -15.84
N PRO A 36 9.28 -14.02 -15.47
CA PRO A 36 8.00 -14.71 -15.33
C PRO A 36 7.04 -13.98 -14.39
N PRO A 37 5.71 -14.04 -14.61
CA PRO A 37 4.72 -13.24 -13.86
C PRO A 37 4.84 -13.35 -12.33
N ALA A 38 5.12 -14.54 -11.80
CA ALA A 38 5.32 -14.76 -10.37
C ALA A 38 6.58 -14.01 -9.84
N ASP A 39 7.69 -14.09 -10.59
CA ASP A 39 8.93 -13.41 -10.25
C ASP A 39 8.81 -11.88 -10.42
N ARG A 40 7.91 -11.43 -11.32
CA ARG A 40 7.58 -10.01 -11.44
C ARG A 40 6.94 -9.46 -10.19
N ALA A 41 5.99 -10.19 -9.59
CA ALA A 41 5.33 -9.75 -8.36
C ALA A 41 6.34 -9.55 -7.21
N ALA A 42 7.29 -10.47 -7.07
CA ALA A 42 8.41 -10.35 -6.12
C ALA A 42 9.32 -9.15 -6.44
N GLY A 43 9.64 -8.94 -7.72
CA GLY A 43 10.42 -7.79 -8.18
C GLY A 43 9.74 -6.44 -7.87
N PHE A 44 8.44 -6.34 -8.14
CA PHE A 44 7.65 -5.14 -7.81
C PHE A 44 7.60 -4.90 -6.30
N SER A 45 7.39 -5.94 -5.49
CA SER A 45 7.39 -5.84 -4.02
C SER A 45 8.74 -5.37 -3.47
N THR A 46 9.84 -5.85 -4.07
CA THR A 46 11.20 -5.44 -3.69
C THR A 46 11.47 -3.98 -4.03
N LEU A 47 11.04 -3.52 -5.21
CA LEU A 47 11.13 -2.11 -5.57
C LEU A 47 10.25 -1.23 -4.70
N ALA A 48 9.07 -1.72 -4.30
CA ALA A 48 8.15 -1.01 -3.42
C ALA A 48 8.84 -0.71 -2.07
N ALA A 49 9.44 -1.73 -1.45
CA ALA A 49 10.21 -1.56 -0.21
C ALA A 49 11.39 -0.58 -0.38
N GLY A 50 12.03 -0.57 -1.56
CA GLY A 50 13.06 0.42 -1.90
C GLY A 50 12.50 1.85 -1.98
N ALA A 51 11.31 2.03 -2.54
CA ALA A 51 10.63 3.32 -2.61
C ALA A 51 10.18 3.82 -1.23
N GLU A 52 9.71 2.94 -0.34
CA GLU A 52 9.36 3.27 1.05
C GLU A 52 10.56 3.83 1.82
N LYS A 53 11.73 3.17 1.72
CA LYS A 53 12.97 3.63 2.36
C LYS A 53 13.43 5.01 1.88
N GLN A 54 13.05 5.37 0.66
CA GLN A 54 13.36 6.66 0.06
C GLN A 54 12.26 7.72 0.31
N GLY A 55 11.21 7.39 1.08
CA GLY A 55 10.07 8.27 1.33
C GLY A 55 9.19 8.52 0.10
N ARG A 56 9.33 7.71 -0.96
CA ARG A 56 8.55 7.83 -2.20
C ARG A 56 7.25 7.03 -2.06
N TRP A 57 6.38 7.48 -1.16
CA TRP A 57 5.17 6.75 -0.76
C TRP A 57 4.24 6.42 -1.92
N GLU A 58 4.03 7.36 -2.85
CA GLU A 58 3.17 7.14 -4.02
C GLU A 58 3.70 6.05 -4.95
N TRP A 59 5.03 5.99 -5.09
CA TRP A 59 5.72 4.95 -5.84
C TRP A 59 5.61 3.60 -5.16
N ALA A 60 5.83 3.55 -3.84
CA ALA A 60 5.69 2.32 -3.07
C ALA A 60 4.28 1.73 -3.19
N THR A 61 3.25 2.57 -3.05
CA THR A 61 1.85 2.17 -3.23
C THR A 61 1.60 1.62 -4.62
N TYR A 62 2.03 2.34 -5.67
CA TYR A 62 1.88 1.87 -7.06
C TYR A 62 2.54 0.49 -7.27
N LEU A 63 3.76 0.31 -6.78
CA LEU A 63 4.51 -0.94 -6.97
C LEU A 63 3.87 -2.11 -6.20
N HIS A 64 3.37 -1.88 -4.98
CA HIS A 64 2.61 -2.90 -4.23
C HIS A 64 1.30 -3.29 -4.93
N LEU A 65 0.57 -2.32 -5.48
CA LEU A 65 -0.66 -2.62 -6.24
C LEU A 65 -0.35 -3.43 -7.50
N ARG A 66 0.73 -3.10 -8.22
CA ARG A 66 1.17 -3.89 -9.39
C ARG A 66 1.61 -5.30 -9.00
N ALA A 67 2.24 -5.47 -7.84
CA ALA A 67 2.56 -6.79 -7.32
C ALA A 67 1.28 -7.60 -7.01
N ALA A 68 0.28 -6.98 -6.40
CA ALA A 68 -1.02 -7.60 -6.12
C ALA A 68 -1.79 -7.98 -7.40
N ASP A 69 -1.72 -7.17 -8.45
CA ASP A 69 -2.39 -7.48 -9.73
C ASP A 69 -1.73 -8.66 -10.45
N LEU A 70 -0.43 -8.88 -10.26
CA LEU A 70 0.32 -9.98 -10.84
C LEU A 70 0.22 -11.27 -10.04
N ASP A 71 0.08 -11.15 -8.72
CA ASP A 71 -0.18 -12.26 -7.81
C ASP A 71 -1.37 -11.91 -6.89
N PRO A 72 -2.60 -12.16 -7.35
CA PRO A 72 -3.81 -11.90 -6.57
C PRO A 72 -3.97 -12.89 -5.43
N THR A 73 -3.17 -13.96 -5.40
CA THR A 73 -3.20 -14.91 -4.28
C THR A 73 -2.48 -14.29 -3.10
N SER A 74 -1.31 -13.67 -3.26
CA SER A 74 -0.61 -13.08 -2.11
C SER A 74 -1.32 -11.86 -1.51
N PRO A 75 -1.68 -11.88 -0.20
CA PRO A 75 -2.34 -10.74 0.45
C PRO A 75 -1.31 -9.70 0.93
N SER A 76 -0.01 -10.03 0.92
CA SER A 76 1.07 -9.20 1.44
C SER A 76 1.18 -7.84 0.75
N PRO A 77 1.15 -7.73 -0.60
CA PRO A 77 1.28 -6.45 -1.27
C PRO A 77 0.06 -5.55 -1.01
N LEU A 78 -1.15 -6.14 -0.95
CA LEU A 78 -2.36 -5.40 -0.57
C LEU A 78 -2.29 -4.86 0.86
N CYS A 79 -1.77 -5.65 1.81
CA CYS A 79 -1.58 -5.19 3.18
C CYS A 79 -0.56 -4.04 3.28
N SER A 80 0.52 -4.10 2.51
CA SER A 80 1.53 -3.04 2.48
C SER A 80 0.99 -1.77 1.82
N ALA A 81 0.23 -1.90 0.73
CA ALA A 81 -0.47 -0.76 0.14
C ALA A 81 -1.48 -0.13 1.11
N ALA A 82 -2.23 -0.94 1.86
CA ALA A 82 -3.18 -0.44 2.87
C ALA A 82 -2.49 0.39 3.96
N LEU A 83 -1.36 -0.09 4.49
CA LEU A 83 -0.54 0.64 5.46
C LEU A 83 -0.08 1.98 4.90
N LEU A 84 0.37 2.01 3.64
CA LEU A 84 0.82 3.25 3.01
C LEU A 84 -0.32 4.25 2.78
N HIS A 85 -1.53 3.78 2.44
CA HIS A 85 -2.70 4.65 2.34
C HIS A 85 -3.06 5.28 3.69
N ASP A 86 -3.01 4.49 4.77
CA ASP A 86 -3.31 4.98 6.11
C ASP A 86 -2.21 5.93 6.64
N GLU A 87 -0.96 5.49 6.67
CA GLU A 87 0.13 6.24 7.29
C GLU A 87 0.60 7.44 6.46
N ALA A 88 0.67 7.31 5.13
CA ALA A 88 1.23 8.38 4.28
C ALA A 88 0.18 9.38 3.81
N ARG A 89 -1.09 8.97 3.70
CA ARG A 89 -2.15 9.80 3.12
C ARG A 89 -3.32 10.09 4.06
N GLY A 90 -3.44 9.38 5.20
CA GLY A 90 -4.62 9.44 6.04
C GLY A 90 -5.88 8.95 5.33
N ASP A 91 -5.73 8.18 4.25
CA ASP A 91 -6.82 7.64 3.44
C ASP A 91 -7.30 6.32 4.03
N THR A 92 -8.01 6.45 5.15
CA THR A 92 -8.50 5.32 5.95
C THR A 92 -9.52 4.47 5.20
N LEU A 93 -10.30 5.09 4.29
CA LEU A 93 -11.27 4.39 3.45
C LEU A 93 -10.60 3.57 2.35
N GLY A 94 -9.59 4.13 1.67
CA GLY A 94 -8.76 3.41 0.72
C GLY A 94 -8.01 2.24 1.38
N ALA A 95 -7.44 2.47 2.57
CA ALA A 95 -6.77 1.44 3.36
C ALA A 95 -7.73 0.29 3.74
N ALA A 96 -8.93 0.60 4.22
CA ALA A 96 -9.94 -0.41 4.57
C ALA A 96 -10.37 -1.23 3.35
N GLY A 97 -10.56 -0.59 2.19
CA GLY A 97 -10.87 -1.28 0.93
C GLY A 97 -9.77 -2.27 0.50
N LEU A 98 -8.50 -1.90 0.66
CA LEU A 98 -7.37 -2.77 0.38
C LEU A 98 -7.27 -3.94 1.37
N CYS A 99 -7.52 -3.71 2.67
CA CYS A 99 -7.60 -4.78 3.66
C CYS A 99 -8.74 -5.77 3.35
N ARG A 100 -9.93 -5.28 2.96
CA ARG A 100 -11.06 -6.13 2.55
C ARG A 100 -10.71 -6.97 1.32
N ARG A 101 -10.05 -6.39 0.32
CA ARG A 101 -9.53 -7.16 -0.84
C ARG A 101 -8.54 -8.24 -0.42
N ALA A 102 -7.62 -7.92 0.50
CA ALA A 102 -6.65 -8.89 1.03
C ALA A 102 -7.34 -10.04 1.77
N LEU A 103 -8.41 -9.76 2.53
CA LEU A 103 -9.22 -10.78 3.20
C LEU A 103 -10.08 -11.59 2.22
N GLY A 104 -10.51 -11.00 1.11
CA GLY A 104 -11.17 -11.72 0.02
C GLY A 104 -10.25 -12.76 -0.63
N ALA A 105 -8.96 -12.41 -0.82
CA ALA A 105 -7.95 -13.34 -1.33
C ALA A 105 -7.52 -14.38 -0.27
N HIS A 106 -7.29 -13.94 0.97
CA HIS A 106 -6.96 -14.79 2.10
C HIS A 106 -7.72 -14.38 3.37
N PRO A 107 -8.81 -15.11 3.71
CA PRO A 107 -9.64 -14.80 4.86
C PRO A 107 -8.88 -14.83 6.20
N ASN A 108 -7.83 -15.66 6.29
CA ASN A 108 -7.00 -15.81 7.49
C ASN A 108 -5.78 -14.88 7.52
N CYS A 109 -5.76 -13.81 6.71
CA CYS A 109 -4.66 -12.86 6.73
C CYS A 109 -4.70 -12.00 7.99
N THR A 110 -3.98 -12.41 9.04
CA THR A 110 -3.92 -11.70 10.33
C THR A 110 -3.48 -10.24 10.18
N LYS A 111 -2.56 -9.95 9.26
CA LYS A 111 -2.11 -8.58 8.99
C LYS A 111 -3.25 -7.70 8.49
N ALA A 112 -4.06 -8.19 7.55
CA ALA A 112 -5.23 -7.46 7.05
C ALA A 112 -6.32 -7.32 8.11
N MET A 113 -6.58 -8.38 8.90
CA MET A 113 -7.57 -8.34 9.98
C MET A 113 -7.21 -7.31 11.05
N THR A 114 -5.98 -7.36 11.58
CA THR A 114 -5.52 -6.42 12.61
C THR A 114 -5.58 -4.98 12.11
N HIS A 115 -5.19 -4.76 10.86
CA HIS A 115 -5.18 -3.42 10.29
C HIS A 115 -6.60 -2.89 10.08
N LEU A 116 -7.50 -3.71 9.51
CA LEU A 116 -8.90 -3.34 9.33
C LEU A 116 -9.60 -3.10 10.68
N ALA A 117 -9.32 -3.94 11.69
CA ALA A 117 -9.88 -3.77 13.03
C ALA A 117 -9.44 -2.43 13.64
N ARG A 118 -8.16 -2.07 13.53
CA ARG A 118 -7.66 -0.77 13.99
C ARG A 118 -8.37 0.39 13.28
N LEU A 119 -8.47 0.34 11.95
CA LEU A 119 -9.15 1.37 11.16
C LEU A 119 -10.62 1.52 11.57
N LEU A 120 -11.32 0.42 11.83
CA LEU A 120 -12.73 0.45 12.25
C LEU A 120 -12.91 1.03 13.66
N LEU A 121 -11.97 0.77 14.56
CA LEU A 121 -11.97 1.33 15.91
C LEU A 121 -11.67 2.83 15.92
N GLU A 122 -10.71 3.27 15.10
CA GLU A 122 -10.30 4.67 14.99
C GLU A 122 -11.30 5.50 14.16
N HIS A 123 -11.96 4.87 13.19
CA HIS A 123 -12.87 5.51 12.24
C HIS A 123 -14.16 4.70 12.05
N PRO A 124 -15.13 4.75 12.98
CA PRO A 124 -16.35 3.94 12.90
C PRO A 124 -17.20 4.22 11.65
N THR A 125 -16.98 5.35 10.98
CA THR A 125 -17.65 5.72 9.73
C THR A 125 -17.30 4.80 8.56
N ILE A 126 -16.11 4.17 8.54
CA ILE A 126 -15.73 3.23 7.48
C ILE A 126 -16.43 1.87 7.60
N ALA A 127 -17.08 1.57 8.73
CA ALA A 127 -17.90 0.36 8.87
C ALA A 127 -19.17 0.40 8.01
N ALA A 128 -19.66 1.61 7.71
CA ALA A 128 -20.89 1.83 6.94
C ALA A 128 -20.65 2.02 5.43
N ALA A 129 -19.38 2.07 5.00
CA ALA A 129 -18.95 2.15 3.60
C ALA A 129 -18.59 0.77 3.06
#